data_AF-A0A2A5BW52-F1
#
_entry.id   AF-A0A2A5BW52-F1
#
_cell.length_a   1.000
_cell.length_b   1.000
_cell.length_c   1.000
_cell.angle_alpha   90.00
_cell.angle_beta   90.00
_cell.angle_gamma   90.00
#
_symmetry.space_group_name_H-M   'P 1'
#
loop_
_entity.id
_entity.type
_entity.pdbx_description
1 polymer ?
#
loop_
_entity_poly.entity_id
_entity_poly.type
_entity_poly.pdbx_seq_one_letter_code
_entity_poly.pdbx_strand_id
1 'polypeptide(L)'
;MPRRTNAKRKQKRKAHNHENNYSEPTSSRKRGKHSDDTVVEINPQNQRLHQSCTTLRTQQSLQAKTLAQKNYINAIRQHCLTLGLGPAGTGKSYCAAALAAEALESGKIERIILTRPAVEAGEQLGFLPGSVDEKFAVYIDAFRDILNERLGAGTVSYCIRHGRIVAAPLAFMRGKTFNESTFVILDEAQNTTPAQMKMFLTRIGEDCKVVINGDIRQSDIRGANGLSDAVDKLKGLPSVHIHHFDYDDIVRSGLVKSILDRYEPRAFGTN
;
A
#
# COMPACT_ATOMS: atom_id res chain seq x y z
N MET A 1 32.88 24.76 51.46
CA MET A 1 31.48 24.87 50.97
C MET A 1 31.08 23.54 50.33
N PRO A 2 30.44 22.60 51.07
CA PRO A 2 30.07 21.29 50.55
C PRO A 2 28.62 21.24 50.01
N ARG A 3 28.42 20.43 48.96
CA ARG A 3 27.12 19.94 48.47
C ARG A 3 26.68 18.71 49.28
N ARG A 4 25.38 18.62 49.62
CA ARG A 4 24.62 17.40 49.99
C ARG A 4 23.13 17.80 50.13
N THR A 5 22.13 17.32 49.38
CA THR A 5 21.46 15.99 49.23
C THR A 5 20.00 16.04 49.72
N ASN A 6 19.10 15.54 48.86
CA ASN A 6 17.94 14.65 49.12
C ASN A 6 16.70 15.04 49.96
N ALA A 7 15.55 14.77 49.30
CA ALA A 7 14.42 13.92 49.72
C ALA A 7 13.12 14.52 50.31
N LYS A 8 12.03 14.22 49.56
CA LYS A 8 10.69 13.73 49.94
C LYS A 8 9.98 14.33 51.17
N ARG A 9 8.76 14.85 50.96
CA ARG A 9 7.59 14.38 51.74
C ARG A 9 6.24 14.62 51.04
N LYS A 10 5.39 13.60 51.18
CA LYS A 10 4.02 13.40 50.68
C LYS A 10 3.03 13.72 51.82
N GLN A 11 1.74 13.80 51.45
CA GLN A 11 0.50 13.71 52.27
C GLN A 11 -0.03 15.04 52.87
N LYS A 12 -1.35 15.33 52.94
CA LYS A 12 -2.54 14.45 53.00
C LYS A 12 -3.85 15.25 52.78
N ARG A 13 -4.80 14.63 52.06
CA ARG A 13 -6.28 14.49 52.29
C ARG A 13 -7.18 15.72 52.60
N LYS A 14 -8.31 15.79 51.88
CA LYS A 14 -9.67 15.47 52.39
C LYS A 14 -10.70 15.31 51.25
N ALA A 15 -11.80 14.65 51.56
CA ALA A 15 -12.73 13.93 50.69
C ALA A 15 -14.11 14.60 50.56
N HIS A 16 -14.90 14.13 49.56
CA HIS A 16 -16.38 14.11 49.40
C HIS A 16 -17.19 15.40 49.69
N ASN A 17 -18.16 15.83 48.88
CA ASN A 17 -19.41 15.13 48.59
C ASN A 17 -20.20 15.83 47.45
N HIS A 18 -21.22 15.12 46.95
CA HIS A 18 -22.32 15.55 46.06
C HIS A 18 -22.91 16.95 46.35
N GLU A 19 -23.38 17.61 45.29
CA GLU A 19 -24.77 18.10 45.20
C GLU A 19 -25.14 18.57 43.78
N ASN A 20 -26.31 18.10 43.31
CA ASN A 20 -27.07 18.61 42.18
C ASN A 20 -27.48 20.06 42.44
N ASN A 21 -27.62 20.90 41.41
CA ASN A 21 -28.69 21.91 41.34
C ASN A 21 -28.73 22.76 40.06
N TYR A 22 -29.95 22.88 39.51
CA TYR A 22 -30.58 24.05 38.84
C TYR A 22 -29.93 24.57 37.53
N SER A 23 -30.64 25.00 36.46
CA SER A 23 -32.05 25.27 36.17
C SER A 23 -32.16 25.58 34.66
N GLU A 24 -33.35 25.37 34.08
CA GLU A 24 -33.75 25.91 32.76
C GLU A 24 -33.71 27.46 32.73
N PRO A 25 -33.74 28.04 31.52
CA PRO A 25 -34.78 29.04 31.31
C PRO A 25 -35.58 28.80 30.03
N THR A 26 -36.89 28.71 30.22
CA THR A 26 -37.93 28.95 29.23
C THR A 26 -37.86 30.38 28.69
N SER A 27 -37.89 30.58 27.37
CA SER A 27 -38.59 31.74 26.81
C SER A 27 -39.18 31.42 25.44
N SER A 28 -40.50 31.42 25.40
CA SER A 28 -41.34 31.31 24.22
C SER A 28 -41.51 32.67 23.54
N ARG A 29 -41.22 32.78 22.23
CA ARG A 29 -41.80 33.82 21.36
C ARG A 29 -42.29 33.23 20.03
N LYS A 30 -43.45 33.73 19.62
CA LYS A 30 -44.41 33.19 18.65
C LYS A 30 -43.96 33.32 17.18
N ARG A 31 -44.20 32.23 16.43
CA ARG A 31 -44.66 32.06 15.03
C ARG A 31 -44.49 33.24 14.05
N GLY A 32 -43.66 33.01 13.04
CA GLY A 32 -43.84 33.48 11.66
C GLY A 32 -44.01 32.26 10.74
N LYS A 33 -45.09 32.24 9.96
CA LYS A 33 -45.46 31.18 9.02
C LYS A 33 -44.73 31.46 7.70
N HIS A 34 -43.78 30.61 7.30
CA HIS A 34 -43.33 30.55 5.91
C HIS A 34 -43.16 29.08 5.53
N SER A 35 -43.93 28.70 4.53
CA SER A 35 -43.89 27.43 3.81
C SER A 35 -42.59 27.32 3.04
N ASP A 36 -41.78 26.32 3.35
CA ASP A 36 -40.82 25.78 2.39
C ASP A 36 -40.78 24.25 2.57
N ASP A 37 -41.60 23.59 1.76
CA ASP A 37 -41.59 22.14 1.56
C ASP A 37 -40.33 21.78 0.77
N THR A 38 -39.28 21.33 1.44
CA THR A 38 -38.33 20.32 0.94
C THR A 38 -37.38 19.86 2.03
N VAL A 39 -37.94 19.31 3.12
CA VAL A 39 -37.16 18.43 4.00
C VAL A 39 -37.21 17.04 3.38
N VAL A 40 -36.15 16.66 2.66
CA VAL A 40 -35.96 15.27 2.24
C VAL A 40 -35.57 14.49 3.49
N GLU A 41 -36.52 13.78 4.09
CA GLU A 41 -36.22 12.75 5.09
C GLU A 41 -35.32 11.69 4.45
N ILE A 42 -34.04 11.68 4.83
CA ILE A 42 -33.14 10.57 4.54
C ILE A 42 -33.60 9.42 5.42
N ASN A 43 -34.46 8.57 4.86
CA ASN A 43 -34.94 7.35 5.49
C ASN A 43 -33.72 6.50 5.90
N PRO A 44 -33.39 6.35 7.19
CA PRO A 44 -32.32 5.45 7.60
C PRO A 44 -32.95 4.07 7.64
N GLN A 45 -33.05 3.44 6.47
CA GLN A 45 -33.20 1.99 6.42
C GLN A 45 -31.91 1.38 6.97
N ASN A 46 -31.87 1.27 8.29
CA ASN A 46 -30.98 0.39 9.06
C ASN A 46 -31.29 -1.05 8.64
N GLN A 47 -30.89 -1.43 7.44
CA GLN A 47 -30.53 -2.81 7.18
C GLN A 47 -29.25 -3.03 7.98
N ARG A 48 -29.39 -3.69 9.13
CA ARG A 48 -28.28 -4.37 9.78
C ARG A 48 -27.66 -5.30 8.75
N LEU A 49 -26.65 -4.83 8.05
CA LEU A 49 -25.67 -5.69 7.40
C LEU A 49 -24.84 -6.29 8.54
N HIS A 50 -25.42 -7.27 9.23
CA HIS A 50 -24.62 -8.34 9.81
C HIS A 50 -24.08 -9.16 8.63
N GLN A 51 -23.15 -8.56 7.89
CA GLN A 51 -22.27 -9.34 7.06
C GLN A 51 -21.32 -9.99 8.06
N SER A 52 -21.66 -11.21 8.47
CA SER A 52 -20.70 -12.13 9.06
C SER A 52 -19.58 -12.27 8.03
N CYS A 53 -18.55 -11.44 8.16
CA CYS A 53 -17.32 -11.58 7.41
C CYS A 53 -16.59 -12.78 7.99
N THR A 54 -17.08 -13.96 7.68
CA THR A 54 -16.25 -15.15 7.70
C THR A 54 -15.25 -14.92 6.58
N THR A 55 -14.06 -14.42 6.92
CA THR A 55 -12.95 -14.31 5.98
C THR A 55 -12.61 -15.72 5.52
N LEU A 56 -13.28 -16.19 4.47
CA LEU A 56 -12.93 -17.42 3.78
C LEU A 56 -11.51 -17.18 3.27
N ARG A 57 -10.51 -17.78 3.94
CA ARG A 57 -9.16 -17.84 3.41
C ARG A 57 -9.27 -18.40 2.01
N THR A 58 -8.88 -17.63 1.00
CA THR A 58 -8.82 -18.13 -0.38
C THR A 58 -7.64 -19.08 -0.48
N GLN A 59 -7.86 -20.34 -0.11
CA GLN A 59 -6.94 -21.45 -0.42
C GLN A 59 -6.87 -21.75 -1.92
N GLN A 60 -7.62 -21.02 -2.74
CA GLN A 60 -7.59 -21.12 -4.19
C GLN A 60 -6.32 -20.49 -4.75
N SER A 61 -5.62 -21.24 -5.59
CA SER A 61 -4.47 -20.77 -6.37
C SER A 61 -4.78 -19.42 -7.04
N LEU A 62 -3.81 -18.50 -7.07
CA LEU A 62 -3.94 -17.23 -7.79
C LEU A 62 -4.41 -17.47 -9.23
N GLN A 63 -5.63 -17.01 -9.56
CA GLN A 63 -6.19 -17.11 -10.91
C GLN A 63 -5.97 -15.80 -11.65
N ALA A 64 -5.32 -15.89 -12.82
CA ALA A 64 -5.18 -14.77 -13.73
C ALA A 64 -6.54 -14.46 -14.40
N LYS A 65 -6.92 -13.19 -14.45
CA LYS A 65 -8.14 -12.73 -15.12
C LYS A 65 -7.91 -12.35 -16.58
N THR A 66 -6.68 -12.03 -16.95
CA THR A 66 -6.27 -11.74 -18.34
C THR A 66 -5.08 -12.60 -18.76
N LEU A 67 -4.86 -12.71 -20.07
CA LEU A 67 -3.68 -13.39 -20.60
C LEU A 67 -2.38 -12.69 -20.18
N ALA A 68 -2.36 -11.35 -20.16
CA ALA A 68 -1.21 -10.59 -19.68
C ALA A 68 -0.88 -10.91 -18.22
N GLN A 69 -1.88 -10.97 -17.34
CA GLN A 69 -1.67 -11.39 -15.94
C GLN A 69 -1.09 -12.80 -15.84
N LYS A 70 -1.57 -13.74 -16.66
CA LYS A 70 -1.04 -15.11 -16.69
C LYS A 70 0.44 -15.11 -17.08
N ASN A 71 0.80 -14.36 -18.12
CA ASN A 71 2.17 -14.24 -18.60
C ASN A 71 3.07 -13.56 -17.55
N TYR A 72 2.57 -12.51 -16.90
CA TYR A 72 3.28 -11.81 -15.82
C TYR A 72 3.53 -12.71 -14.60
N ILE A 73 2.52 -13.47 -14.16
CA ILE A 73 2.65 -14.44 -13.07
C ILE A 73 3.71 -15.50 -13.40
N ASN A 74 3.70 -16.01 -14.64
CA ASN A 74 4.69 -16.98 -15.09
C ASN A 74 6.10 -16.36 -15.14
N ALA A 75 6.22 -15.12 -15.60
CA ALA A 75 7.48 -14.39 -15.63
C ALA A 75 8.10 -14.26 -14.23
N ILE A 76 7.32 -13.84 -13.23
CA ILE A 76 7.77 -13.74 -11.82
C ILE A 76 8.30 -15.09 -11.31
N ARG A 77 7.60 -16.19 -11.64
CA ARG A 77 8.01 -17.53 -11.21
C ARG A 77 9.34 -17.96 -11.84
N GLN A 78 9.54 -17.65 -13.13
CA GLN A 78 10.68 -18.15 -13.91
C GLN A 78 11.93 -17.28 -13.80
N HIS A 79 11.81 -15.99 -13.54
CA HIS A 79 12.94 -15.05 -13.57
C HIS A 79 13.33 -14.59 -12.16
N CYS A 80 14.57 -14.16 -11.99
CA CYS A 80 15.05 -13.56 -10.74
C CYS A 80 14.46 -12.16 -10.57
N LEU A 81 14.55 -11.35 -11.64
CA LEU A 81 14.03 -9.99 -11.68
C LEU A 81 12.91 -9.87 -12.72
N THR A 82 11.76 -9.35 -12.31
CA THR A 82 10.65 -9.04 -13.23
C THR A 82 10.25 -7.57 -13.11
N LEU A 83 10.23 -6.85 -14.23
CA LEU A 83 9.70 -5.49 -14.32
C LEU A 83 8.27 -5.57 -14.86
N GLY A 84 7.28 -5.15 -14.07
CA GLY A 84 5.88 -5.05 -14.47
C GLY A 84 5.50 -3.60 -14.78
N LEU A 85 5.39 -3.29 -16.07
CA LEU A 85 5.11 -1.95 -16.58
C LEU A 85 3.67 -1.85 -17.05
N GLY A 86 2.96 -0.79 -16.67
CA GLY A 86 1.67 -0.46 -17.29
C GLY A 86 0.68 0.16 -16.31
N PRO A 87 -0.55 0.43 -16.77
CA PRO A 87 -1.47 1.33 -16.08
C PRO A 87 -1.98 0.79 -14.73
N ALA A 88 -2.55 1.68 -13.94
CA ALA A 88 -3.26 1.31 -12.72
C ALA A 88 -4.48 0.43 -13.05
N GLY A 89 -4.68 -0.64 -12.26
CA GLY A 89 -5.82 -1.55 -12.45
C GLY A 89 -5.55 -2.77 -13.34
N THR A 90 -4.34 -2.94 -13.87
CA THR A 90 -3.90 -4.16 -14.59
C THR A 90 -3.58 -5.32 -13.64
N GLY A 91 -3.48 -5.06 -12.33
CA GLY A 91 -3.25 -6.08 -11.30
C GLY A 91 -1.80 -6.43 -11.03
N LYS A 92 -0.83 -5.64 -11.54
CA LYS A 92 0.62 -5.86 -11.32
C LYS A 92 1.00 -6.01 -9.83
N SER A 93 0.61 -5.06 -8.97
CA SER A 93 0.89 -5.13 -7.53
C SER A 93 0.13 -6.26 -6.84
N TYR A 94 -1.12 -6.53 -7.26
CA TYR A 94 -1.92 -7.66 -6.75
C TYR A 94 -1.25 -9.01 -7.02
N CYS A 95 -0.85 -9.26 -8.27
CA CYS A 95 -0.23 -10.53 -8.66
C CYS A 95 1.10 -10.73 -7.93
N ALA A 96 1.94 -9.70 -7.83
CA ALA A 96 3.21 -9.77 -7.11
C ALA A 96 3.00 -10.09 -5.62
N ALA A 97 2.09 -9.39 -4.96
CA ALA A 97 1.76 -9.59 -3.55
C ALA A 97 1.18 -10.97 -3.25
N ALA A 98 0.28 -11.45 -4.11
CA ALA A 98 -0.31 -12.76 -3.98
C ALA A 98 0.72 -13.88 -4.15
N LEU A 99 1.66 -13.75 -5.10
CA LEU A 99 2.76 -14.70 -5.26
C LEU A 99 3.74 -14.67 -4.09
N ALA A 100 4.04 -13.48 -3.56
CA ALA A 100 4.89 -13.35 -2.37
C ALA A 100 4.23 -14.01 -1.14
N ALA A 101 2.92 -13.81 -0.96
CA ALA A 101 2.15 -14.48 0.09
C ALA A 101 2.16 -16.01 -0.07
N GLU A 102 1.90 -16.53 -1.28
CA GLU A 102 1.94 -17.97 -1.58
C GLU A 102 3.32 -18.56 -1.27
N ALA A 103 4.40 -17.86 -1.64
CA ALA A 103 5.76 -18.29 -1.35
C ALA A 103 6.06 -18.29 0.16
N LEU A 104 5.57 -17.30 0.91
CA LEU A 104 5.76 -17.20 2.36
C LEU A 104 4.96 -18.28 3.11
N GLU A 105 3.73 -18.54 2.68
CA GLU A 105 2.85 -19.56 3.24
C GLU A 105 3.40 -20.98 3.01
N SER A 106 3.89 -21.24 1.79
CA SER A 106 4.51 -22.53 1.44
C SER A 106 5.91 -22.73 2.03
N GLY A 107 6.48 -21.72 2.70
CA GLY A 107 7.82 -21.79 3.28
C GLY A 107 8.97 -21.72 2.28
N LYS A 108 8.69 -21.40 1.00
CA LYS A 108 9.73 -21.20 -0.04
C LYS A 108 10.58 -19.97 0.23
N ILE A 109 10.02 -18.99 0.94
CA ILE A 109 10.72 -17.79 1.40
C ILE A 109 10.47 -17.60 2.89
N GLU A 110 11.38 -16.90 3.53
CA GLU A 110 11.28 -16.56 4.95
C GLU A 110 10.76 -15.13 5.14
N ARG A 111 11.00 -14.27 4.14
CA ARG A 111 10.77 -12.82 4.23
C ARG A 111 10.18 -12.23 2.96
N ILE A 112 9.24 -11.29 3.13
CA ILE A 112 8.75 -10.37 2.10
C ILE A 112 9.25 -8.96 2.45
N ILE A 113 9.82 -8.26 1.48
CA ILE A 113 10.16 -6.84 1.59
C ILE A 113 9.29 -6.06 0.61
N LEU A 114 8.53 -5.11 1.13
CA LEU A 114 7.71 -4.17 0.37
C LEU A 114 8.37 -2.80 0.47
N THR A 115 8.64 -2.19 -0.68
CA THR A 115 9.26 -0.88 -0.70
C THR A 115 8.69 0.01 -1.79
N ARG A 116 8.74 1.31 -1.53
CA ARG A 116 8.24 2.36 -2.42
C ARG A 116 9.19 3.57 -2.32
N PRO A 117 9.48 4.28 -3.43
CA PRO A 117 10.18 5.55 -3.33
C PRO A 117 9.33 6.56 -2.56
N ALA A 118 10.00 7.40 -1.75
CA ALA A 118 9.34 8.56 -1.17
C ALA A 118 9.10 9.56 -2.30
N VAL A 119 7.85 9.92 -2.53
CA VAL A 119 7.46 10.93 -3.51
C VAL A 119 7.11 12.18 -2.75
N GLU A 120 7.83 13.27 -3.01
CA GLU A 120 7.46 14.59 -2.50
C GLU A 120 6.30 15.13 -3.35
N ALA A 121 5.11 14.59 -3.15
CA ALA A 121 3.89 15.01 -3.84
C ALA A 121 3.33 16.32 -3.22
N GLY A 122 4.17 17.33 -3.04
CA GLY A 122 3.81 18.64 -2.50
C GLY A 122 3.59 18.70 -0.98
N GLU A 123 3.32 17.58 -0.33
CA GLU A 123 3.43 17.44 1.12
C GLU A 123 4.82 16.89 1.45
N GLN A 124 5.58 17.60 2.28
CA GLN A 124 6.73 16.96 2.92
C GLN A 124 6.18 15.73 3.64
N LEU A 125 6.87 14.60 3.54
CA LEU A 125 6.68 13.49 4.47
C LEU A 125 7.20 13.92 5.86
N GLY A 126 6.61 14.99 6.38
CA GLY A 126 6.91 15.65 7.63
C GLY A 126 6.12 14.92 8.70
N PHE A 127 6.86 14.22 9.56
CA PHE A 127 6.42 13.68 10.84
C PHE A 127 4.96 13.19 10.87
N LEU A 128 4.68 12.03 10.25
CA LEU A 128 3.52 11.24 10.67
C LEU A 128 3.63 11.03 12.20
N PRO A 129 2.73 11.60 13.03
CA PRO A 129 2.83 11.44 14.47
C PRO A 129 2.58 9.97 14.82
N GLY A 130 3.43 9.39 15.67
CA GLY A 130 3.31 7.98 16.03
C GLY A 130 4.65 7.27 16.22
N SER A 131 4.56 6.00 16.60
CA SER A 131 5.68 5.08 16.66
C SER A 131 6.30 4.87 15.26
N VAL A 132 7.55 4.43 15.22
CA VAL A 132 8.24 4.10 13.96
C VAL A 132 7.43 3.10 13.12
N ASP A 133 6.75 2.17 13.77
CA ASP A 133 5.90 1.16 13.13
C ASP A 133 4.64 1.76 12.50
N GLU A 134 4.00 2.74 13.16
CA GLU A 134 2.83 3.45 12.63
C GLU A 134 3.19 4.27 11.39
N LYS A 135 4.40 4.83 11.34
CA LYS A 135 4.90 5.54 10.15
C LYS A 135 5.11 4.61 8.97
N PHE A 136 5.49 3.36 9.22
CA PHE A 136 5.73 2.37 8.18
C PHE A 136 4.47 1.64 7.73
N ALA A 137 3.38 1.72 8.50
CA ALA A 137 2.08 1.17 8.12
C ALA A 137 1.58 1.70 6.76
N VAL A 138 1.84 2.97 6.43
CA VAL A 138 1.45 3.56 5.13
C VAL A 138 2.01 2.78 3.93
N TYR A 139 3.17 2.13 4.08
CA TYR A 139 3.80 1.36 3.01
C TYR A 139 3.20 -0.04 2.83
N ILE A 140 2.50 -0.57 3.83
CA ILE A 140 1.83 -1.86 3.73
C ILE A 140 0.39 -1.74 3.25
N ASP A 141 -0.27 -0.60 3.42
CA ASP A 141 -1.72 -0.46 3.19
C ASP A 141 -2.17 -0.93 1.81
N ALA A 142 -1.43 -0.59 0.75
CA ALA A 142 -1.72 -1.04 -0.62
C ALA A 142 -1.67 -2.57 -0.80
N PHE A 143 -0.93 -3.26 0.07
CA PHE A 143 -0.70 -4.70 0.05
C PHE A 143 -1.49 -5.44 1.13
N ARG A 144 -1.92 -4.73 2.18
CA ARG A 144 -2.43 -5.32 3.41
C ARG A 144 -3.66 -6.17 3.17
N ASP A 145 -4.60 -5.67 2.37
CA ASP A 145 -5.82 -6.42 2.04
C ASP A 145 -5.51 -7.71 1.28
N ILE A 146 -4.56 -7.66 0.34
CA ILE A 146 -4.14 -8.82 -0.45
C ILE A 146 -3.44 -9.86 0.43
N LEU A 147 -2.52 -9.39 1.29
CA LEU A 147 -1.82 -10.26 2.24
C LEU A 147 -2.80 -10.88 3.25
N ASN A 148 -3.78 -10.10 3.72
CA ASN A 148 -4.81 -10.58 4.65
C ASN A 148 -5.74 -11.60 3.99
N GLU A 149 -6.11 -11.38 2.72
CA GLU A 149 -6.91 -12.31 1.92
C GLU A 149 -6.21 -13.68 1.80
N ARG A 150 -4.89 -13.66 1.55
CA ARG A 150 -4.08 -14.86 1.31
C ARG A 150 -3.64 -15.56 2.59
N LEU A 151 -3.06 -14.84 3.54
CA LEU A 151 -2.43 -15.40 4.75
C LEU A 151 -3.36 -15.38 5.98
N GLY A 152 -4.41 -14.55 5.94
CA GLY A 152 -5.23 -14.21 7.09
C GLY A 152 -4.63 -13.08 7.93
N ALA A 153 -5.49 -12.18 8.44
CA ALA A 153 -5.07 -10.98 9.16
C ALA A 153 -4.17 -11.26 10.39
N GLY A 154 -4.48 -12.30 11.16
CA GLY A 154 -3.65 -12.69 12.31
C GLY A 154 -2.23 -13.10 11.92
N THR A 155 -2.09 -13.85 10.82
CA THR A 155 -0.79 -14.27 10.28
C THR A 155 0.01 -13.08 9.77
N VAL A 156 -0.64 -12.16 9.04
CA VAL A 156 0.00 -10.94 8.55
C VAL A 156 0.53 -10.10 9.69
N SER A 157 -0.30 -9.83 10.72
CA SER A 157 0.14 -9.08 11.91
C SER A 157 1.30 -9.76 12.64
N TYR A 158 1.30 -11.09 12.75
CA TYR A 158 2.41 -11.86 13.29
C TYR A 158 3.68 -11.67 12.43
N CYS A 159 3.57 -11.84 11.12
CA CYS A 159 4.71 -11.74 10.20
C CYS A 159 5.33 -10.34 10.19
N ILE A 160 4.52 -9.28 10.29
CA ILE A 160 5.02 -7.91 10.42
C ILE A 160 5.81 -7.74 11.71
N ARG A 161 5.21 -8.14 12.85
CA ARG A 161 5.84 -8.00 14.18
C ARG A 161 7.16 -8.75 14.29
N HIS A 162 7.26 -9.90 13.64
CA HIS A 162 8.48 -10.73 13.63
C HIS A 162 9.43 -10.42 12.46
N GLY A 163 9.20 -9.36 11.68
CA GLY A 163 10.08 -8.94 10.59
C GLY A 163 10.15 -9.91 9.40
N ARG A 164 9.15 -10.79 9.27
CA ARG A 164 8.95 -11.64 8.08
C ARG A 164 8.26 -10.88 6.95
N ILE A 165 7.45 -9.88 7.25
CA ILE A 165 6.96 -8.91 6.26
C ILE A 165 7.46 -7.54 6.68
N VAL A 166 8.29 -6.92 5.85
CA VAL A 166 8.90 -5.62 6.12
C VAL A 166 8.42 -4.64 5.06
N ALA A 167 7.68 -3.61 5.47
CA ALA A 167 7.30 -2.51 4.59
C ALA A 167 8.13 -1.27 4.97
N ALA A 168 8.92 -0.75 4.03
CA ALA A 168 9.84 0.36 4.32
C ALA A 168 10.11 1.24 3.08
N PRO A 169 10.44 2.53 3.26
CA PRO A 169 10.86 3.40 2.17
C PRO A 169 12.09 2.87 1.44
N LEU A 170 12.23 3.19 0.16
CA LEU A 170 13.35 2.74 -0.69
C LEU A 170 14.73 3.03 -0.07
N ALA A 171 14.87 4.13 0.68
CA ALA A 171 16.11 4.50 1.34
C ALA A 171 16.62 3.46 2.36
N PHE A 172 15.72 2.66 2.96
CA PHE A 172 16.08 1.59 3.91
C PHE A 172 16.80 0.42 3.25
N MET A 173 16.71 0.30 1.92
CA MET A 173 17.39 -0.76 1.16
C MET A 173 18.89 -0.47 0.99
N ARG A 174 19.35 0.75 1.28
CA ARG A 174 20.76 1.12 1.18
C ARG A 174 21.59 0.26 2.14
N GLY A 175 22.65 -0.34 1.60
CA GLY A 175 23.56 -1.20 2.39
C GLY A 175 22.98 -2.57 2.77
N LYS A 176 21.81 -2.94 2.25
CA LYS A 176 21.24 -4.28 2.37
C LYS A 176 21.64 -5.15 1.18
N THR A 177 21.52 -6.46 1.35
CA THR A 177 21.58 -7.44 0.26
C THR A 177 20.36 -8.34 0.41
N PHE A 178 19.66 -8.58 -0.68
CA PHE A 178 18.51 -9.49 -0.72
C PHE A 178 19.04 -10.91 -0.91
N ASN A 179 18.73 -11.78 0.03
CA ASN A 179 19.12 -13.19 -0.03
C ASN A 179 18.06 -14.01 -0.80
N GLU A 180 18.41 -15.26 -1.14
CA GLU A 180 17.52 -16.23 -1.79
C GLU A 180 16.20 -16.48 -1.05
N SER A 181 16.18 -16.36 0.28
CA SER A 181 14.98 -16.55 1.11
C SER A 181 14.08 -15.30 1.20
N THR A 182 14.33 -14.27 0.38
CA THR A 182 13.57 -13.02 0.37
C THR A 182 12.88 -12.77 -0.97
N PHE A 183 11.60 -12.40 -0.89
CA PHE A 183 10.83 -11.85 -2.01
C PHE A 183 10.71 -10.33 -1.85
N VAL A 184 11.18 -9.57 -2.83
CA VAL A 184 11.19 -8.10 -2.79
C VAL A 184 10.23 -7.52 -3.82
N ILE A 185 9.41 -6.57 -3.40
CA ILE A 185 8.52 -5.80 -4.28
C ILE A 185 8.87 -4.32 -4.13
N LEU A 186 9.36 -3.71 -5.21
CA LEU A 186 9.45 -2.26 -5.37
C LEU A 186 8.25 -1.79 -6.17
N ASP A 187 7.30 -1.13 -5.52
CA ASP A 187 6.12 -0.56 -6.18
C ASP A 187 6.31 0.93 -6.49
N GLU A 188 5.54 1.42 -7.45
CA GLU A 188 5.54 2.83 -7.89
C GLU A 188 6.94 3.28 -8.32
N ALA A 189 7.64 2.37 -8.99
CA ALA A 189 9.03 2.50 -9.37
C ALA A 189 9.30 3.63 -10.37
N GLN A 190 8.27 4.12 -11.07
CA GLN A 190 8.38 5.29 -11.92
C GLN A 190 8.83 6.54 -11.15
N ASN A 191 8.63 6.56 -9.83
CA ASN A 191 9.06 7.66 -8.96
C ASN A 191 10.47 7.50 -8.41
N THR A 192 11.28 6.62 -9.00
CA THR A 192 12.71 6.50 -8.70
C THR A 192 13.53 7.33 -9.67
N THR A 193 14.64 7.88 -9.20
CA THR A 193 15.73 8.39 -10.06
C THR A 193 16.61 7.23 -10.55
N PRO A 194 17.37 7.38 -11.65
CA PRO A 194 18.33 6.36 -12.10
C PRO A 194 19.34 5.97 -11.01
N ALA A 195 19.77 6.93 -10.17
CA ALA A 195 20.67 6.67 -9.06
C ALA A 195 20.02 5.79 -7.98
N GLN A 196 18.77 6.05 -7.62
CA GLN A 196 18.01 5.23 -6.67
C GLN A 196 17.71 3.83 -7.24
N MET A 197 17.35 3.75 -8.53
CA MET A 197 17.12 2.47 -9.20
C MET A 197 18.39 1.64 -9.24
N LYS A 198 19.54 2.21 -9.64
CA LYS A 198 20.85 1.54 -9.58
C LYS A 198 21.21 1.11 -8.16
N MET A 199 20.96 1.96 -7.16
CA MET A 199 21.18 1.61 -5.76
C MET A 199 20.38 0.36 -5.37
N PHE A 200 19.11 0.29 -5.75
CA PHE A 200 18.22 -0.85 -5.47
C PHE A 200 18.63 -2.13 -6.23
N LEU A 201 18.86 -2.03 -7.54
CA LEU A 201 19.24 -3.17 -8.39
C LEU A 201 20.54 -3.83 -7.93
N THR A 202 21.49 -3.05 -7.40
CA THR A 202 22.75 -3.60 -6.85
C THR A 202 22.60 -4.27 -5.48
N ARG A 203 21.39 -4.32 -4.90
CA ARG A 203 21.11 -5.07 -3.65
C ARG A 203 20.64 -6.51 -3.94
N ILE A 204 20.29 -6.82 -5.19
CA ILE A 204 19.80 -8.13 -5.62
C ILE A 204 20.94 -9.15 -5.46
N GLY A 205 20.75 -10.13 -4.58
CA GLY A 205 21.65 -11.28 -4.44
C GLY A 205 21.26 -12.43 -5.36
N GLU A 206 22.03 -13.51 -5.30
CA GLU A 206 21.75 -14.72 -6.07
C GLU A 206 20.42 -15.35 -5.65
N ASP A 207 19.69 -15.89 -6.63
CA ASP A 207 18.42 -16.61 -6.49
C ASP A 207 17.28 -15.90 -5.75
N CYS A 208 17.42 -14.62 -5.40
CA CYS A 208 16.33 -13.85 -4.81
C CYS A 208 15.25 -13.53 -5.86
N LYS A 209 14.00 -13.37 -5.40
CA LYS A 209 12.88 -12.98 -6.27
C LYS A 209 12.58 -11.51 -6.09
N VAL A 210 12.73 -10.73 -7.17
CA VAL A 210 12.55 -9.28 -7.15
C VAL A 210 11.55 -8.88 -8.22
N VAL A 211 10.54 -8.11 -7.81
CA VAL A 211 9.53 -7.55 -8.69
C VAL A 211 9.57 -6.04 -8.58
N ILE A 212 9.69 -5.37 -9.72
CA ILE A 212 9.67 -3.91 -9.83
C ILE A 212 8.44 -3.52 -10.63
N ASN A 213 7.50 -2.82 -10.01
CA ASN A 213 6.24 -2.42 -10.63
C ASN A 213 6.15 -0.90 -10.76
N GLY A 214 5.57 -0.45 -11.87
CA GLY A 214 5.29 0.97 -12.07
C GLY A 214 4.61 1.27 -13.40
N ASP A 215 4.29 2.53 -13.63
CA ASP A 215 3.87 3.05 -14.92
C ASP A 215 4.77 4.21 -15.31
N ILE A 216 5.58 4.05 -16.36
CA ILE A 216 6.50 5.09 -16.84
C ILE A 216 5.76 6.40 -17.16
N ARG A 217 4.49 6.32 -17.55
CA ARG A 217 3.66 7.50 -17.90
C ARG A 217 3.17 8.27 -16.67
N GLN A 218 3.21 7.69 -15.47
CA GLN A 218 2.69 8.28 -14.23
C GLN A 218 3.81 8.73 -13.29
N SER A 219 4.91 9.26 -13.86
CA SER A 219 6.06 9.75 -13.10
C SER A 219 5.73 11.07 -12.40
N ASP A 220 5.78 11.07 -11.07
CA ASP A 220 5.57 12.25 -10.22
C ASP A 220 6.87 13.06 -9.98
N ILE A 221 8.03 12.47 -10.27
CA ILE A 221 9.33 13.12 -10.07
C ILE A 221 9.69 14.05 -11.24
N ARG A 222 10.42 15.12 -10.93
CA ARG A 222 11.05 15.98 -11.94
C ARG A 222 12.40 15.38 -12.35
N GLY A 223 12.61 15.19 -13.65
CA GLY A 223 13.90 14.74 -14.20
C GLY A 223 13.86 13.32 -14.75
N ALA A 224 15.03 12.68 -14.81
CA ALA A 224 15.16 11.35 -15.42
C ALA A 224 14.41 10.29 -14.61
N ASN A 225 13.65 9.45 -15.31
CA ASN A 225 12.89 8.36 -14.75
C ASN A 225 13.76 7.10 -14.60
N GLY A 226 13.94 6.61 -13.37
CA GLY A 226 14.76 5.46 -13.06
C GLY A 226 14.18 4.13 -13.56
N LEU A 227 12.87 4.00 -13.62
CA LEU A 227 12.21 2.81 -14.18
C LEU A 227 12.46 2.71 -15.69
N SER A 228 12.28 3.81 -16.42
CA SER A 228 12.59 3.87 -17.86
C SER A 228 14.07 3.54 -18.12
N ASP A 229 14.98 4.14 -17.35
CA ASP A 229 16.41 3.87 -17.45
C ASP A 229 16.77 2.39 -17.22
N ALA A 230 16.12 1.74 -16.24
CA ALA A 230 16.31 0.32 -15.98
C ALA A 230 15.77 -0.57 -17.11
N VAL A 231 14.63 -0.23 -17.70
CA VAL A 231 14.08 -0.98 -18.84
C VAL A 231 15.06 -1.01 -20.00
N ASP A 232 15.64 0.14 -20.33
CA ASP A 232 16.61 0.24 -21.43
C ASP A 232 17.90 -0.53 -21.13
N LYS A 233 18.43 -0.42 -19.91
CA LYS A 233 19.71 -1.02 -19.52
C LYS A 233 19.66 -2.52 -19.25
N LEU A 234 18.51 -3.04 -18.80
CA LEU A 234 18.37 -4.45 -18.41
C LEU A 234 17.82 -5.33 -19.55
N LYS A 235 17.47 -4.72 -20.69
CA LYS A 235 16.96 -5.45 -21.85
C LYS A 235 17.98 -6.49 -22.34
N GLY A 236 17.51 -7.72 -22.53
CA GLY A 236 18.33 -8.83 -23.05
C GLY A 236 19.11 -9.61 -21.99
N LEU A 237 19.04 -9.23 -20.71
CA LEU A 237 19.64 -10.04 -19.64
C LEU A 237 18.81 -11.32 -19.40
N PRO A 238 19.41 -12.53 -19.39
CA PRO A 238 18.67 -13.79 -19.30
C PRO A 238 17.81 -13.94 -18.04
N SER A 239 18.26 -13.40 -16.91
CA SER A 239 17.56 -13.51 -15.61
C SER A 239 16.52 -12.40 -15.37
N VAL A 240 16.30 -11.54 -16.37
CA VAL A 240 15.40 -10.39 -16.28
C VAL A 240 14.27 -10.53 -17.28
N HIS A 241 13.03 -10.38 -16.81
CA HIS A 241 11.87 -10.27 -17.68
C HIS A 241 11.24 -8.89 -17.58
N ILE A 242 10.96 -8.27 -18.73
CA ILE A 242 10.26 -6.98 -18.81
C ILE A 242 8.87 -7.27 -19.38
N HIS A 243 7.86 -7.11 -18.53
CA HIS A 243 6.47 -7.35 -18.86
C HIS A 243 5.74 -6.02 -19.05
N HIS A 244 5.07 -5.86 -20.20
CA HIS A 244 4.25 -4.70 -20.51
C HIS A 244 2.77 -5.10 -20.46
N PHE A 245 2.03 -4.42 -19.60
CA PHE A 245 0.57 -4.40 -19.61
C PHE A 245 0.07 -3.26 -20.48
N ASP A 246 -1.00 -3.50 -21.21
CA ASP A 246 -1.71 -2.48 -21.97
C ASP A 246 -2.97 -2.01 -21.23
N TYR A 247 -3.61 -0.98 -21.77
CA TYR A 247 -4.89 -0.46 -21.30
C TYR A 247 -6.00 -1.51 -21.33
N ASP A 248 -6.00 -2.37 -22.35
CA ASP A 248 -7.00 -3.44 -22.50
C ASP A 248 -6.88 -4.53 -21.40
N ASP A 249 -5.73 -4.59 -20.71
CA ASP A 249 -5.50 -5.49 -19.56
C ASP A 249 -6.08 -4.97 -18.24
N ILE A 250 -6.69 -3.77 -18.23
CA ILE A 250 -7.30 -3.20 -17.02
C ILE A 250 -8.52 -4.05 -16.63
N VAL A 251 -8.48 -4.60 -15.41
CA VAL A 251 -9.55 -5.42 -14.85
C VAL A 251 -10.38 -4.59 -13.87
N ARG A 252 -11.15 -3.65 -14.43
CA ARG A 252 -12.12 -2.83 -13.67
C ARG A 252 -13.50 -2.90 -14.32
N SER A 253 -14.54 -2.64 -13.51
CA SER A 253 -15.93 -2.65 -13.96
C SER A 253 -16.24 -1.51 -14.94
N GLY A 254 -17.33 -1.64 -15.70
CA GLY A 254 -17.64 -0.81 -16.87
C GLY A 254 -17.64 0.70 -16.64
N LEU A 255 -18.14 1.19 -15.50
CA LEU A 255 -18.10 2.62 -15.19
C LEU A 255 -16.66 3.14 -15.10
N VAL A 256 -15.78 2.42 -14.41
CA VAL A 256 -14.40 2.89 -14.22
C VAL A 256 -13.63 2.88 -15.54
N LYS A 257 -13.85 1.87 -16.40
CA LYS A 257 -13.29 1.89 -17.76
C LYS A 257 -13.79 3.11 -18.55
N SER A 258 -15.10 3.36 -18.52
CA SER A 258 -15.70 4.51 -19.21
C SER A 258 -15.15 5.85 -18.71
N ILE A 259 -14.88 5.98 -17.41
CA ILE A 259 -14.25 7.16 -16.82
C ILE A 259 -12.81 7.29 -17.33
N LEU A 260 -12.03 6.22 -17.28
CA LEU A 260 -10.64 6.23 -17.73
C LEU A 260 -10.55 6.60 -19.22
N ASP A 261 -11.44 6.08 -20.07
CA ASP A 261 -11.49 6.40 -21.52
C ASP A 261 -11.70 7.91 -21.78
N ARG A 262 -12.37 8.61 -20.85
CA ARG A 262 -12.62 10.06 -20.97
C ARG A 262 -11.46 10.91 -20.46
N TYR A 263 -10.75 10.47 -19.44
CA TYR A 263 -9.62 11.21 -18.84
C TYR A 263 -8.28 10.93 -19.55
N GLU A 264 -8.15 9.75 -20.16
CA GLU A 264 -6.99 9.34 -20.95
C GLU A 264 -7.45 9.02 -22.38
N PRO A 265 -7.81 10.03 -23.19
CA PRO A 265 -8.25 9.78 -24.56
C PRO A 265 -7.13 9.03 -25.28
N ARG A 266 -7.45 7.87 -25.86
CA ARG A 266 -6.52 7.17 -26.74
C ARG A 266 -6.06 8.19 -27.78
N ALA A 267 -4.76 8.47 -27.82
CA ALA A 267 -4.17 9.12 -28.98
C ALA A 267 -4.31 8.10 -30.12
N PHE A 268 -5.47 8.11 -30.79
CA PHE A 268 -5.64 7.41 -32.05
C PHE A 268 -4.58 8.00 -32.97
N GLY A 269 -3.55 7.21 -33.28
CA GLY A 269 -2.63 7.53 -34.35
C GLY A 269 -3.46 7.75 -35.60
N THR A 270 -3.57 9.00 -36.03
CA THR A 270 -4.00 9.32 -37.38
C THR A 270 -2.88 8.87 -38.31
N ASN A 271 -3.18 7.80 -39.06
CA ASN A 271 -2.59 7.32 -40.33
C ASN A 271 -1.06 7.34 -40.49
#